data_AF-A0A7C4Z9G6-F1
#
_entry.id   AF-A0A7C4Z9G6-F1
#
_cell.length_a   1.000
_cell.length_b   1.000
_cell.length_c   1.000
_cell.angle_alpha   90.00
_cell.angle_beta   90.00
_cell.angle_gamma   90.00
#
_symmetry.space_group_name_H-M   'P 1'
#
loop_
_entity.id
_entity.type
_entity.pdbx_description
1 polymer ?
#
loop_
_entity_poly.entity_id
_entity_poly.type
_entity_poly.pdbx_seq_one_letter_code
_entity_poly.pdbx_strand_id
1 'polypeptide(L)'
;MRVTRRELIKEAAAGALAVGAVGSGLLAAESEKKTRVVVVTCADVIDRDKPLNPGALRKMMESGITALSGKRSVAEAWKTFIKPSDEVALVDAGTWLYNVPEVLVEIMRGITMASPKSAKLTYCALDDGNREWIEKLRSGLKAAGIPESVMDNSVYTVRSNSFHRSKFTSLVMAPTLKSSNIAGVSGVVKHYATMSKGGPAPHHPNAMETAGSVIVPEFGHMSHLIIVDALRFGELRRGPQFYQKSLVFGTDPVATDVIALELYLRNCKTYGDLPPERHRILADTRYKAGISDRKRIEVREIKV
;
A
#
# COMPACT_ATOMS: atom_id res chain seq x y z
N MET A 1 51.33 25.90 45.48
CA MET A 1 52.15 25.25 44.43
C MET A 1 51.29 25.16 43.17
N ARG A 2 51.66 25.85 42.07
CA ARG A 2 50.88 25.87 40.82
C ARG A 2 51.43 24.79 39.89
N VAL A 3 50.64 23.76 39.60
CA VAL A 3 50.96 22.73 38.60
C VAL A 3 50.97 23.40 37.23
N THR A 4 52.06 23.22 36.48
CA THR A 4 52.21 23.84 35.15
C THR A 4 51.81 22.87 34.05
N ARG A 5 51.31 23.39 32.91
CA ARG A 5 50.82 22.62 31.75
C ARG A 5 51.81 21.58 31.21
N ARG A 6 53.09 21.68 31.56
CA ARG A 6 54.16 20.76 31.14
C ARG A 6 54.19 19.45 31.93
N GLU A 7 53.63 19.43 33.14
CA GLU A 7 53.53 18.21 33.96
C GLU A 7 52.30 17.37 33.56
N LEU A 8 51.19 18.03 33.16
CA LEU A 8 49.99 17.36 32.67
C LEU A 8 50.21 16.56 31.38
N ILE A 9 51.18 16.99 30.54
CA ILE A 9 51.51 16.32 29.27
C ILE A 9 52.40 15.09 29.49
N LYS A 10 53.17 15.04 30.60
CA LYS A 10 54.01 13.87 30.91
C LYS A 10 53.21 12.69 31.46
N GLU A 11 52.11 12.93 32.18
CA GLU A 11 51.24 11.86 32.66
C GLU A 11 50.32 11.28 31.58
N ALA A 12 50.00 12.04 30.52
CA ALA A 12 49.17 11.56 29.41
C ALA A 12 49.91 10.62 28.43
N ALA A 13 51.24 10.58 28.45
CA ALA A 13 52.05 9.77 27.53
C ALA A 13 52.35 8.36 28.06
N ALA A 14 52.06 8.05 29.32
CA ALA A 14 52.31 6.74 29.93
C ALA A 14 51.11 5.78 29.92
N GLY A 15 49.95 6.21 29.40
CA GLY A 15 48.75 5.36 29.23
C GLY A 15 48.61 4.73 27.84
N ALA A 16 49.49 5.08 26.89
CA ALA A 16 49.44 4.59 25.52
C ALA A 16 50.49 3.51 25.30
N LEU A 17 50.28 2.29 25.81
CA LEU A 17 51.03 1.07 25.40
C LEU A 17 50.48 -0.22 26.07
N ALA A 18 49.16 -0.45 26.11
CA ALA A 18 48.62 -1.77 26.42
C ALA A 18 47.12 -1.90 26.07
N VAL A 19 46.77 -2.04 24.78
CA VAL A 19 45.80 -3.00 24.20
C VAL A 19 45.96 -2.89 22.67
N GLY A 20 47.05 -3.46 22.14
CA GLY A 20 47.19 -3.74 20.73
C GLY A 20 46.79 -5.18 20.47
N ALA A 21 45.52 -5.41 20.07
CA ALA A 21 45.04 -6.57 19.31
C ALA A 21 43.49 -6.61 19.30
N VAL A 22 42.82 -5.66 18.63
CA VAL A 22 41.48 -5.91 18.07
C VAL A 22 41.46 -5.31 16.67
N GLY A 23 41.14 -6.16 15.71
CA GLY A 23 41.46 -5.99 14.30
C GLY A 23 40.86 -4.76 13.62
N SER A 24 41.62 -4.31 12.64
CA SER A 24 41.19 -3.56 11.48
C SER A 24 39.87 -4.08 10.92
N GLY A 25 38.92 -3.18 10.68
CA GLY A 25 38.00 -3.29 9.55
C GLY A 25 36.87 -4.31 9.65
N LEU A 26 35.94 -4.12 10.58
CA LEU A 26 34.52 -4.27 10.24
C LEU A 26 33.82 -2.95 10.53
N LEU A 27 33.90 -2.03 9.57
CA LEU A 27 32.74 -1.17 9.32
C LEU A 27 31.63 -2.13 8.89
N ALA A 28 30.83 -2.61 9.85
CA ALA A 28 29.57 -3.23 9.52
C ALA A 28 28.81 -2.19 8.70
N ALA A 29 28.72 -2.40 7.39
CA ALA A 29 27.83 -1.63 6.55
C ALA A 29 26.46 -1.76 7.21
N GLU A 30 25.96 -0.65 7.76
CA GLU A 30 24.63 -0.58 8.32
C GLU A 30 23.70 -1.05 7.20
N SER A 31 23.14 -2.26 7.34
CA SER A 31 22.36 -2.83 6.25
C SER A 31 21.16 -1.91 6.08
N GLU A 32 21.15 -1.17 4.97
CA GLU A 32 20.15 -0.15 4.73
C GLU A 32 18.76 -0.76 4.90
N LYS A 33 17.93 -0.19 5.77
CA LYS A 33 16.63 -0.76 6.13
C LYS A 33 15.78 -0.91 4.87
N LYS A 34 15.54 -2.17 4.47
CA LYS A 34 14.70 -2.51 3.33
C LYS A 34 13.22 -2.49 3.72
N THR A 35 12.37 -2.06 2.80
CA THR A 35 10.92 -2.21 2.92
C THR A 35 10.49 -3.48 2.20
N ARG A 36 9.46 -4.15 2.72
CA ARG A 36 8.95 -5.41 2.18
C ARG A 36 7.68 -5.19 1.38
N VAL A 37 7.62 -5.82 0.22
CA VAL A 37 6.40 -5.97 -0.59
C VAL A 37 6.20 -7.46 -0.87
N VAL A 38 4.97 -7.95 -0.72
CA VAL A 38 4.63 -9.35 -0.99
C VAL A 38 3.72 -9.40 -2.21
N VAL A 39 4.04 -10.27 -3.17
CA VAL A 39 3.17 -10.55 -4.33
C VAL A 39 2.67 -11.98 -4.19
N VAL A 40 1.36 -12.17 -4.18
CA VAL A 40 0.75 -13.50 -4.10
C VAL A 40 0.02 -13.78 -5.41
N THR A 41 0.24 -14.95 -5.99
CA THR A 41 -0.39 -15.40 -7.23
C THR A 41 -1.15 -16.70 -7.01
N CYS A 42 -2.29 -16.87 -7.66
CA CYS A 42 -3.05 -18.13 -7.64
C CYS A 42 -3.69 -18.37 -8.99
N ALA A 43 -3.37 -19.50 -9.64
CA ALA A 43 -3.86 -19.79 -10.99
C ALA A 43 -5.39 -19.97 -11.04
N ASP A 44 -5.98 -20.42 -9.93
CA ASP A 44 -7.38 -20.85 -9.85
C ASP A 44 -8.33 -19.77 -9.28
N VAL A 45 -7.83 -18.57 -8.95
CA VAL A 45 -8.62 -17.54 -8.25
C VAL A 45 -9.71 -16.92 -9.12
N ILE A 46 -9.44 -16.62 -10.38
CA ILE A 46 -10.41 -16.04 -11.31
C ILE A 46 -9.98 -16.34 -12.75
N ASP A 47 -10.93 -16.40 -13.68
CA ASP A 47 -10.67 -16.45 -15.11
C ASP A 47 -11.78 -15.74 -15.90
N ARG A 48 -11.61 -15.58 -17.21
CA ARG A 48 -12.59 -14.89 -18.09
C ARG A 48 -13.99 -15.50 -18.02
N ASP A 49 -14.05 -16.83 -18.06
CA ASP A 49 -15.31 -17.57 -18.20
C ASP A 49 -15.68 -18.33 -16.91
N LYS A 50 -15.01 -18.03 -15.80
CA LYS A 50 -15.22 -18.70 -14.52
C LYS A 50 -15.52 -17.69 -13.42
N PRO A 51 -16.48 -17.98 -12.53
CA PRO A 51 -16.67 -17.16 -11.34
C PRO A 51 -15.40 -17.17 -10.48
N LEU A 52 -15.22 -16.13 -9.67
CA LEU A 52 -14.13 -16.08 -8.71
C LEU A 52 -14.24 -17.27 -7.75
N ASN A 53 -13.10 -17.90 -7.46
CA ASN A 53 -12.97 -18.95 -6.46
C ASN A 53 -12.71 -18.32 -5.08
N PRO A 54 -13.69 -18.32 -4.16
CA PRO A 54 -13.53 -17.66 -2.86
C PRO A 54 -12.49 -18.34 -1.97
N GLY A 55 -12.32 -19.66 -2.09
CA GLY A 55 -11.30 -20.40 -1.33
C GLY A 55 -9.89 -20.05 -1.78
N ALA A 56 -9.67 -19.90 -3.08
CA ALA A 56 -8.39 -19.44 -3.64
C ALA A 56 -8.09 -18.00 -3.21
N LEU A 57 -9.06 -17.09 -3.31
CA LEU A 57 -8.90 -15.70 -2.87
C LEU A 57 -8.54 -15.62 -1.38
N ARG A 58 -9.21 -16.40 -0.53
CA ARG A 58 -8.91 -16.46 0.90
C ARG A 58 -7.48 -16.92 1.16
N LYS A 59 -7.02 -18.00 0.50
CA LYS A 59 -5.63 -18.47 0.59
C LYS A 59 -4.63 -17.40 0.18
N MET A 60 -4.92 -16.62 -0.88
CA MET A 60 -4.08 -15.51 -1.30
C MET A 60 -4.00 -14.42 -0.22
N MET A 61 -5.15 -14.04 0.36
CA MET A 61 -5.23 -13.05 1.42
C MET A 61 -4.45 -13.47 2.66
N GLU A 62 -4.67 -14.70 3.13
CA GLU A 62 -3.98 -15.28 4.29
C GLU A 62 -2.47 -15.38 4.09
N SER A 63 -2.04 -15.85 2.92
CA SER A 63 -0.61 -15.99 2.60
C SER A 63 0.08 -14.62 2.48
N GLY A 64 -0.60 -13.64 1.89
CA GLY A 64 -0.08 -12.29 1.74
C GLY A 64 0.11 -11.58 3.08
N ILE A 65 -0.93 -11.58 3.92
CA ILE A 65 -0.89 -10.87 5.21
C ILE A 65 0.09 -11.51 6.21
N THR A 66 0.17 -12.85 6.24
CA THR A 66 1.13 -13.57 7.10
C THR A 66 2.56 -13.37 6.64
N ALA A 67 2.81 -13.38 5.32
CA ALA A 67 4.14 -13.12 4.78
C ALA A 67 4.59 -11.67 4.99
N LEU A 68 3.68 -10.70 4.86
CA LEU A 68 3.99 -9.28 5.09
C LEU A 68 4.30 -9.02 6.57
N SER A 69 3.47 -9.52 7.48
CA SER A 69 3.63 -9.33 8.93
C SER A 69 4.75 -10.18 9.56
N GLY A 70 5.14 -11.28 8.90
CA GLY A 70 6.02 -12.31 9.46
C GLY A 70 5.36 -13.16 10.55
N LYS A 71 4.04 -13.06 10.75
CA LYS A 71 3.29 -13.87 11.73
C LYS A 71 2.81 -15.16 11.08
N ARG A 72 2.69 -16.23 11.89
CA ARG A 72 2.14 -17.52 11.45
C ARG A 72 0.61 -17.59 11.51
N SER A 73 0.00 -16.89 12.47
CA SER A 73 -1.45 -16.81 12.62
C SER A 73 -2.00 -15.67 11.77
N VAL A 74 -3.06 -15.94 11.00
CA VAL A 74 -3.76 -14.92 10.19
C VAL A 74 -4.32 -13.82 11.08
N ALA A 75 -4.91 -14.14 12.23
CA ALA A 75 -5.46 -13.14 13.15
C ALA A 75 -4.37 -12.22 13.71
N GLU A 76 -3.22 -12.80 14.12
CA GLU A 76 -2.10 -12.00 14.64
C GLU A 76 -1.40 -11.19 13.52
N ALA A 77 -1.45 -11.67 12.28
CA ALA A 77 -0.98 -10.93 11.12
C ALA A 77 -1.82 -9.66 10.90
N TRP A 78 -3.16 -9.77 10.91
CA TRP A 78 -4.04 -8.60 10.78
C TRP A 78 -3.88 -7.61 11.95
N LYS A 79 -3.77 -8.11 13.19
CA LYS A 79 -3.50 -7.29 14.38
C LYS A 79 -2.16 -6.55 14.36
N THR A 80 -1.24 -6.96 13.49
CA THR A 80 0.04 -6.25 13.30
C THR A 80 -0.18 -4.88 12.62
N PHE A 81 -1.19 -4.77 11.76
CA PHE A 81 -1.45 -3.56 10.98
C PHE A 81 -2.62 -2.74 11.52
N ILE A 82 -3.56 -3.40 12.20
CA ILE A 82 -4.79 -2.80 12.72
C ILE A 82 -4.89 -3.10 14.21
N LYS A 83 -5.04 -2.06 15.03
CA LYS A 83 -5.15 -2.14 16.48
C LYS A 83 -6.62 -2.06 16.91
N PRO A 84 -6.97 -2.60 18.09
CA PRO A 84 -8.32 -2.44 18.64
C PRO A 84 -8.75 -0.98 18.85
N SER A 85 -7.81 -0.06 19.02
CA SER A 85 -8.09 1.38 19.14
C SER A 85 -8.37 2.08 17.82
N ASP A 86 -8.12 1.41 16.68
CA ASP A 86 -8.14 2.08 15.39
C ASP A 86 -9.56 2.37 14.89
N GLU A 87 -9.70 3.53 14.26
CA GLU A 87 -10.82 3.84 13.37
C GLU A 87 -10.33 3.64 11.93
N VAL A 88 -10.79 2.57 11.30
CA VAL A 88 -10.23 2.07 10.03
C VAL A 88 -11.01 2.61 8.83
N ALA A 89 -10.31 3.17 7.85
CA ALA A 89 -10.83 3.39 6.51
C ALA A 89 -10.30 2.32 5.55
N LEU A 90 -11.20 1.49 5.02
CA LEU A 90 -10.95 0.70 3.81
C LEU A 90 -11.35 1.52 2.59
N VAL A 91 -10.42 1.72 1.65
CA VAL A 91 -10.64 2.58 0.48
C VAL A 91 -10.54 1.78 -0.81
N ASP A 92 -11.60 1.80 -1.61
CA ASP A 92 -11.68 1.14 -2.93
C ASP A 92 -10.88 1.86 -4.02
N ALA A 93 -10.79 1.29 -5.22
CA ALA A 93 -10.05 1.86 -6.35
C ALA A 93 -10.71 3.08 -7.03
N GLY A 94 -11.85 3.57 -6.54
CA GLY A 94 -12.62 4.65 -7.15
C GLY A 94 -13.47 4.24 -8.37
N THR A 95 -13.83 5.21 -9.23
CA THR A 95 -14.89 5.04 -10.25
C THR A 95 -14.50 4.46 -11.60
N TRP A 96 -13.21 4.28 -11.91
CA TRP A 96 -12.81 3.98 -13.29
C TRP A 96 -12.52 2.51 -13.56
N LEU A 97 -11.93 1.82 -12.59
CA LEU A 97 -11.80 0.37 -12.61
C LEU A 97 -12.04 -0.11 -11.19
N TYR A 98 -13.20 -0.71 -10.97
CA TYR A 98 -13.56 -1.22 -9.66
C TYR A 98 -12.75 -2.47 -9.34
N ASN A 99 -12.46 -2.61 -8.05
CA ASN A 99 -12.00 -3.86 -7.48
C ASN A 99 -12.93 -5.01 -7.87
N VAL A 100 -12.40 -6.22 -7.83
CA VAL A 100 -13.24 -7.40 -7.67
C VAL A 100 -13.92 -7.29 -6.29
N PRO A 101 -15.26 -7.21 -6.19
CA PRO A 101 -15.97 -6.97 -4.92
C PRO A 101 -15.51 -7.88 -3.78
N GLU A 102 -15.27 -9.15 -4.10
CA GLU A 102 -14.86 -10.19 -3.16
C GLU A 102 -13.51 -9.88 -2.50
N VAL A 103 -12.61 -9.13 -3.17
CA VAL A 103 -11.35 -8.67 -2.57
C VAL A 103 -11.65 -7.73 -1.39
N LEU A 104 -12.54 -6.75 -1.57
CA LEU A 104 -12.93 -5.84 -0.47
C LEU A 104 -13.63 -6.58 0.66
N VAL A 105 -14.44 -7.60 0.34
CA VAL A 105 -15.08 -8.47 1.34
C VAL A 105 -14.04 -9.22 2.16
N GLU A 106 -13.06 -9.86 1.53
CA GLU A 106 -12.00 -10.59 2.26
C GLU A 106 -11.07 -9.66 3.04
N ILE A 107 -10.80 -8.44 2.54
CA ILE A 107 -10.11 -7.42 3.34
C ILE A 107 -10.94 -7.05 4.57
N MET A 108 -12.25 -6.81 4.43
CA MET A 108 -13.10 -6.45 5.56
C MET A 108 -13.28 -7.60 6.57
N ARG A 109 -13.25 -8.87 6.13
CA ARG A 109 -13.14 -10.01 7.05
C ARG A 109 -11.87 -9.92 7.89
N GLY A 110 -10.73 -9.65 7.24
CA GLY A 110 -9.45 -9.45 7.90
C GLY A 110 -9.44 -8.29 8.89
N ILE A 111 -9.99 -7.14 8.51
CA ILE A 111 -10.19 -5.99 9.39
C ILE A 111 -11.04 -6.40 10.61
N THR A 112 -12.14 -7.14 10.40
CA THR A 112 -13.01 -7.62 11.47
C THR A 112 -12.27 -8.53 12.45
N MET A 113 -11.38 -9.40 11.96
CA MET A 113 -10.54 -10.27 12.80
C MET A 113 -9.58 -9.50 13.72
N ALA A 114 -9.16 -8.29 13.31
CA ALA A 114 -8.36 -7.40 14.16
C ALA A 114 -9.18 -6.68 15.24
N SER A 115 -10.52 -6.69 15.13
CA SER A 115 -11.46 -6.08 16.08
C SER A 115 -11.15 -4.60 16.38
N PRO A 116 -11.06 -3.73 15.36
CA PRO A 116 -10.86 -2.30 15.56
C PRO A 116 -12.07 -1.65 16.24
N LYS A 117 -11.89 -0.43 16.74
CA LYS A 117 -12.95 0.39 17.34
C LYS A 117 -14.09 0.64 16.35
N SER A 118 -13.72 0.92 15.09
CA SER A 118 -14.67 1.05 13.99
C SER A 118 -13.99 0.76 12.65
N ALA A 119 -14.77 0.41 11.63
CA ALA A 119 -14.29 0.26 10.27
C ALA A 119 -15.34 0.78 9.27
N LYS A 120 -14.86 1.47 8.23
CA LYS A 120 -15.67 1.94 7.11
C LYS A 120 -15.07 1.52 5.78
N LEU A 121 -15.87 0.87 4.93
CA LEU A 121 -15.58 0.67 3.53
C LEU A 121 -16.07 1.90 2.78
N THR A 122 -15.12 2.77 2.44
CA THR A 122 -15.37 3.99 1.71
C THR A 122 -15.25 3.69 0.22
N TYR A 123 -16.24 4.10 -0.56
CA TYR A 123 -16.29 3.79 -1.99
C TYR A 123 -16.82 4.96 -2.80
N CYS A 124 -16.38 5.04 -4.06
CA CYS A 124 -16.76 6.13 -4.95
C CYS A 124 -18.08 5.86 -5.68
N ALA A 125 -19.09 6.69 -5.42
CA ALA A 125 -20.43 6.56 -6.03
C ALA A 125 -20.70 7.61 -7.13
N LEU A 126 -19.70 8.03 -7.92
CA LEU A 126 -19.88 9.13 -8.89
C LEU A 126 -20.80 8.82 -10.08
N ASP A 127 -21.13 7.56 -10.36
CA ASP A 127 -22.08 7.21 -11.42
C ASP A 127 -22.95 5.99 -11.06
N ASP A 128 -24.14 5.93 -11.66
CA ASP A 128 -25.10 4.82 -11.54
C ASP A 128 -24.59 3.51 -12.20
N GLY A 129 -23.44 3.56 -12.89
CA GLY A 129 -22.85 2.44 -13.63
C GLY A 129 -22.29 1.34 -12.73
N ASN A 130 -22.18 1.57 -11.43
CA ASN A 130 -21.64 0.61 -10.47
C ASN A 130 -22.70 -0.21 -9.72
N ARG A 131 -23.99 -0.11 -10.06
CA ARG A 131 -25.07 -0.79 -9.32
C ARG A 131 -24.83 -2.29 -9.12
N GLU A 132 -24.48 -3.01 -10.19
CA GLU A 132 -24.20 -4.45 -10.12
C GLU A 132 -22.99 -4.74 -9.21
N TRP A 133 -21.97 -3.90 -9.26
CA TRP A 133 -20.80 -4.02 -8.40
C TRP A 133 -21.17 -3.81 -6.92
N ILE A 134 -21.97 -2.79 -6.62
CA ILE A 134 -22.47 -2.52 -5.26
C ILE A 134 -23.33 -3.69 -4.76
N GLU A 135 -24.21 -4.24 -5.59
CA GLU A 135 -25.06 -5.39 -5.25
C GLU A 135 -24.22 -6.63 -4.93
N LYS A 136 -23.19 -6.92 -5.74
CA LYS A 136 -22.24 -8.01 -5.46
C LYS A 136 -21.48 -7.77 -4.16
N LEU A 137 -21.02 -6.54 -3.91
CA LEU A 137 -20.33 -6.18 -2.67
C LEU A 137 -21.26 -6.36 -1.45
N ARG A 138 -22.49 -5.84 -1.50
CA ARG A 138 -23.50 -6.01 -0.44
C ARG A 138 -23.79 -7.48 -0.16
N SER A 139 -24.02 -8.27 -1.21
CA SER A 139 -24.25 -9.70 -1.10
C SER A 139 -23.07 -10.42 -0.45
N GLY A 140 -21.83 -10.09 -0.87
CA GLY A 140 -20.61 -10.64 -0.30
C GLY A 140 -20.40 -10.27 1.16
N LEU A 141 -20.63 -9.01 1.55
CA LEU A 141 -20.56 -8.57 2.95
C LEU A 141 -21.60 -9.29 3.81
N LYS A 142 -22.85 -9.41 3.33
CA LYS A 142 -23.91 -10.15 4.02
C LYS A 142 -23.53 -11.63 4.20
N ALA A 143 -23.05 -12.29 3.16
CA ALA A 143 -22.54 -13.67 3.22
C ALA A 143 -21.32 -13.81 4.15
N ALA A 144 -20.62 -12.70 4.43
CA ALA A 144 -19.54 -12.64 5.38
C ALA A 144 -19.96 -12.38 6.84
N GLY A 145 -21.24 -12.13 7.10
CA GLY A 145 -21.71 -11.69 8.41
C GLY A 145 -21.25 -10.27 8.75
N ILE A 146 -20.84 -9.48 7.75
CA ILE A 146 -20.39 -8.10 7.93
C ILE A 146 -21.59 -7.19 7.65
N PRO A 147 -21.96 -6.29 8.58
CA PRO A 147 -23.13 -5.44 8.40
C PRO A 147 -22.92 -4.42 7.28
N GLU A 148 -23.96 -4.18 6.47
CA GLU A 148 -23.91 -3.21 5.37
C GLU A 148 -23.57 -1.78 5.84
N SER A 149 -23.83 -1.46 7.10
CA SER A 149 -23.52 -0.16 7.72
C SER A 149 -22.03 0.20 7.75
N VAL A 150 -21.12 -0.74 7.39
CA VAL A 150 -19.72 -0.43 7.14
C VAL A 150 -19.52 0.36 5.84
N MET A 151 -20.42 0.24 4.87
CA MET A 151 -20.31 0.91 3.57
C MET A 151 -20.64 2.41 3.70
N ASP A 152 -19.79 3.26 3.14
CA ASP A 152 -19.93 4.72 3.22
C ASP A 152 -19.46 5.42 1.93
N ASN A 153 -20.41 5.90 1.13
CA ASN A 153 -20.12 6.69 -0.07
C ASN A 153 -20.05 8.21 0.18
N SER A 154 -20.36 8.66 1.40
CA SER A 154 -20.27 10.08 1.77
C SER A 154 -18.82 10.50 2.00
N VAL A 155 -17.96 9.53 2.35
CA VAL A 155 -16.57 9.73 2.71
C VAL A 155 -15.66 9.86 1.49
N TYR A 156 -15.91 9.10 0.44
CA TYR A 156 -15.05 9.02 -0.74
C TYR A 156 -15.72 9.66 -1.97
N THR A 157 -15.66 10.99 -2.05
CA THR A 157 -16.08 11.71 -3.26
C THR A 157 -15.01 12.70 -3.67
N VAL A 158 -14.77 12.80 -4.98
CA VAL A 158 -13.77 13.69 -5.62
C VAL A 158 -13.98 15.17 -5.30
N ARG A 159 -15.08 15.53 -4.61
CA ARG A 159 -15.45 16.90 -4.24
C ARG A 159 -15.77 17.12 -2.75
N SER A 160 -15.75 16.09 -1.89
CA SER A 160 -16.07 16.27 -0.46
C SER A 160 -14.86 16.06 0.45
N ASN A 161 -14.60 17.06 1.29
CA ASN A 161 -13.69 16.98 2.43
C ASN A 161 -14.15 16.01 3.55
N SER A 162 -15.14 15.14 3.31
CA SER A 162 -15.66 14.18 4.30
C SER A 162 -14.59 13.28 4.87
N PHE A 163 -13.73 12.71 4.02
CA PHE A 163 -12.61 11.87 4.46
C PHE A 163 -11.74 12.56 5.51
N HIS A 164 -11.44 13.83 5.28
CA HIS A 164 -10.61 14.65 6.16
C HIS A 164 -11.31 15.18 7.42
N ARG A 165 -12.64 15.04 7.50
CA ARG A 165 -13.41 15.32 8.72
C ARG A 165 -13.55 14.08 9.61
N SER A 166 -13.32 12.89 9.05
CA SER A 166 -13.34 11.64 9.80
C SER A 166 -12.10 11.52 10.70
N LYS A 167 -12.23 10.73 11.78
CA LYS A 167 -11.16 10.52 12.78
C LYS A 167 -10.37 9.23 12.53
N PHE A 168 -10.24 8.83 11.27
CA PHE A 168 -9.53 7.60 10.91
C PHE A 168 -8.08 7.62 11.41
N THR A 169 -7.63 6.50 11.97
CA THR A 169 -6.25 6.31 12.47
C THR A 169 -5.53 5.21 11.72
N SER A 170 -6.24 4.42 10.93
CA SER A 170 -5.69 3.37 10.09
C SER A 170 -6.32 3.42 8.70
N LEU A 171 -5.46 3.33 7.69
CA LEU A 171 -5.83 3.38 6.29
C LEU A 171 -5.46 2.05 5.61
N VAL A 172 -6.48 1.30 5.21
CA VAL A 172 -6.35 0.12 4.37
C VAL A 172 -6.73 0.50 2.94
N MET A 173 -5.76 0.52 2.04
CA MET A 173 -6.01 0.88 0.63
C MET A 173 -6.08 -0.34 -0.25
N ALA A 174 -7.10 -0.37 -1.12
CA ALA A 174 -7.29 -1.42 -2.11
C ALA A 174 -7.35 -0.85 -3.55
N PRO A 175 -6.26 -0.27 -4.08
CA PRO A 175 -6.25 0.17 -5.48
C PRO A 175 -6.35 -1.03 -6.43
N THR A 176 -6.94 -0.83 -7.60
CA THR A 176 -6.88 -1.77 -8.72
C THR A 176 -5.91 -1.23 -9.77
N LEU A 177 -5.18 -2.11 -10.46
CA LEU A 177 -4.26 -1.70 -11.53
C LEU A 177 -4.95 -1.59 -12.89
N LYS A 178 -4.90 -0.39 -13.45
CA LYS A 178 -5.18 -0.08 -14.85
C LYS A 178 -4.14 0.85 -15.43
N SER A 179 -4.02 0.86 -16.75
CA SER A 179 -3.23 1.88 -17.45
C SER A 179 -3.71 3.30 -17.13
N SER A 180 -2.75 4.24 -17.04
CA SER A 180 -2.97 5.67 -16.81
C SER A 180 -2.00 6.49 -17.64
N ASN A 181 -2.52 7.29 -18.57
CA ASN A 181 -1.75 8.18 -19.45
C ASN A 181 -0.85 9.20 -18.72
N ILE A 182 -1.17 9.52 -17.45
CA ILE A 182 -0.41 10.49 -16.65
C ILE A 182 0.45 9.86 -15.54
N ALA A 183 0.35 8.55 -15.30
CA ALA A 183 1.04 7.88 -14.18
C ALA A 183 1.60 6.49 -14.51
N GLY A 184 1.46 6.04 -15.76
CA GLY A 184 1.69 4.66 -16.19
C GLY A 184 0.56 3.74 -15.75
N VAL A 185 0.34 3.63 -14.44
CA VAL A 185 -0.74 2.83 -13.83
C VAL A 185 -1.53 3.61 -12.78
N SER A 186 -2.77 3.20 -12.50
CA SER A 186 -3.64 3.74 -11.42
C SER A 186 -3.21 3.35 -10.01
N GLY A 187 -1.91 3.18 -9.78
CA GLY A 187 -1.35 2.59 -8.57
C GLY A 187 -1.45 3.45 -7.31
N VAL A 188 -0.62 3.11 -6.33
CA VAL A 188 -0.83 3.50 -4.93
C VAL A 188 -0.66 5.00 -4.70
N VAL A 189 0.41 5.63 -5.21
CA VAL A 189 0.69 7.06 -4.97
C VAL A 189 -0.39 7.94 -5.60
N LYS A 190 -0.85 7.59 -6.79
CA LYS A 190 -1.97 8.27 -7.45
C LYS A 190 -3.25 8.20 -6.60
N HIS A 191 -3.48 7.05 -5.96
CA HIS A 191 -4.67 6.84 -5.15
C HIS A 191 -4.68 7.71 -3.87
N TYR A 192 -3.53 8.02 -3.28
CA TYR A 192 -3.47 9.05 -2.22
C TYR A 192 -3.89 10.44 -2.73
N ALA A 193 -3.46 10.82 -3.94
CA ALA A 193 -3.83 12.10 -4.52
C ALA A 193 -5.33 12.22 -4.85
N THR A 194 -6.05 11.13 -5.09
CA THR A 194 -7.52 11.18 -5.27
C THR A 194 -8.27 11.41 -3.97
N MET A 195 -7.64 11.13 -2.83
CA MET A 195 -8.18 11.37 -1.50
C MET A 195 -7.76 12.73 -0.90
N SER A 196 -6.97 13.54 -1.61
CA SER A 196 -6.46 14.79 -1.04
C SER A 196 -7.58 15.82 -0.81
N LYS A 197 -7.37 16.74 0.14
CA LYS A 197 -8.33 17.84 0.44
C LYS A 197 -8.65 18.70 -0.78
N GLY A 198 -7.69 18.86 -1.69
CA GLY A 198 -7.84 19.65 -2.94
C GLY A 198 -8.40 18.84 -4.12
N GLY A 199 -8.67 17.55 -3.92
CA GLY A 199 -8.98 16.61 -4.98
C GLY A 199 -7.78 16.28 -5.88
N PRO A 200 -7.95 15.38 -6.87
CA PRO A 200 -6.86 14.88 -7.69
C PRO A 200 -6.34 15.86 -8.74
N ALA A 201 -7.17 16.79 -9.22
CA ALA A 201 -6.85 17.61 -10.39
C ALA A 201 -5.56 18.45 -10.28
N PRO A 202 -5.26 19.10 -9.13
CA PRO A 202 -3.99 19.80 -8.92
C PRO A 202 -2.75 18.92 -9.04
N HIS A 203 -2.90 17.60 -8.90
CA HIS A 203 -1.81 16.63 -8.96
C HIS A 203 -1.68 15.96 -10.34
N HIS A 204 -2.43 16.36 -11.36
CA HIS A 204 -2.30 15.80 -12.71
C HIS A 204 -1.08 16.27 -13.54
N PRO A 205 -0.59 17.53 -13.41
CA PRO A 205 0.52 18.03 -14.23
C PRO A 205 1.81 17.21 -14.10
N ASN A 206 2.67 17.28 -15.14
CA ASN A 206 4.04 16.76 -15.16
C ASN A 206 4.18 15.31 -14.66
N ALA A 207 3.37 14.40 -15.23
CA ALA A 207 3.34 12.99 -14.82
C ALA A 207 3.09 12.82 -13.31
N MET A 208 2.14 13.61 -12.80
CA MET A 208 1.72 13.61 -11.41
C MET A 208 2.83 13.87 -10.40
N GLU A 209 3.82 14.71 -10.74
CA GLU A 209 5.02 14.91 -9.92
C GLU A 209 4.75 15.35 -8.48
N THR A 210 3.59 15.97 -8.20
CA THR A 210 3.17 16.40 -6.86
C THR A 210 2.27 15.41 -6.13
N ALA A 211 1.89 14.27 -6.72
CA ALA A 211 0.95 13.34 -6.09
C ALA A 211 1.45 12.77 -4.75
N GLY A 212 2.76 12.60 -4.60
CA GLY A 212 3.36 12.16 -3.33
C GLY A 212 3.31 13.21 -2.20
N SER A 213 3.01 14.48 -2.51
CA SER A 213 3.09 15.57 -1.53
C SER A 213 2.02 15.50 -0.44
N VAL A 214 0.95 14.73 -0.66
CA VAL A 214 -0.17 14.62 0.27
C VAL A 214 0.02 13.50 1.28
N ILE A 215 0.86 12.50 0.97
CA ILE A 215 0.98 11.27 1.76
C ILE A 215 1.38 11.58 3.20
N VAL A 216 2.51 12.28 3.40
CA VAL A 216 2.99 12.60 4.75
C VAL A 216 2.10 13.64 5.44
N PRO A 217 1.79 14.80 4.84
CA PRO A 217 1.05 15.85 5.55
C PRO A 217 -0.41 15.51 5.85
N GLU A 218 -1.08 14.77 4.96
CA GLU A 218 -2.51 14.47 5.12
C GLU A 218 -2.77 13.08 5.71
N PHE A 219 -1.89 12.10 5.51
CA PHE A 219 -2.14 10.71 5.91
C PHE A 219 -1.05 10.10 6.80
N GLY A 220 0.11 10.75 6.97
CA GLY A 220 1.26 10.20 7.70
C GLY A 220 1.03 10.01 9.21
N HIS A 221 -0.09 10.48 9.74
CA HIS A 221 -0.52 10.22 11.12
C HIS A 221 -1.27 8.88 11.27
N MET A 222 -1.62 8.22 10.16
CA MET A 222 -2.33 6.94 10.15
C MET A 222 -1.35 5.77 10.01
N SER A 223 -1.78 4.57 10.42
CA SER A 223 -1.12 3.34 9.94
C SER A 223 -1.56 3.04 8.51
N HIS A 224 -0.67 2.42 7.72
CA HIS A 224 -0.94 2.11 6.31
C HIS A 224 -0.81 0.61 6.03
N LEU A 225 -1.86 0.03 5.47
CA LEU A 225 -1.84 -1.29 4.86
C LEU A 225 -2.36 -1.16 3.43
N ILE A 226 -1.59 -1.62 2.46
CA ILE A 226 -1.92 -1.50 1.04
C ILE A 226 -2.05 -2.91 0.48
N ILE A 227 -3.20 -3.19 -0.13
CA ILE A 227 -3.53 -4.46 -0.77
C ILE A 227 -4.00 -4.16 -2.19
N VAL A 228 -3.08 -4.14 -3.14
CA VAL A 228 -3.39 -3.88 -4.54
C VAL A 228 -4.14 -5.08 -5.11
N ASP A 229 -5.35 -4.82 -5.63
CA ASP A 229 -6.10 -5.76 -6.43
C ASP A 229 -5.50 -5.81 -7.84
N ALA A 230 -4.72 -6.87 -8.06
CA ALA A 230 -4.11 -7.22 -9.34
C ALA A 230 -4.69 -8.54 -9.87
N LEU A 231 -5.92 -8.91 -9.48
CA LEU A 231 -6.56 -10.11 -10.01
C LEU A 231 -6.86 -9.94 -11.50
N ARG A 232 -7.12 -8.69 -11.90
CA ARG A 232 -7.41 -8.30 -13.27
C ARG A 232 -6.86 -6.91 -13.56
N PHE A 233 -6.44 -6.69 -14.80
CA PHE A 233 -5.94 -5.41 -15.30
C PHE A 233 -6.86 -4.84 -16.35
N GLY A 234 -7.13 -3.55 -16.29
CA GLY A 234 -7.93 -2.83 -17.29
C GLY A 234 -7.13 -1.79 -18.06
N GLU A 235 -7.70 -1.36 -19.18
CA GLU A 235 -7.25 -0.20 -19.93
C GLU A 235 -8.29 0.92 -19.82
N LEU A 236 -7.89 2.07 -19.28
CA LEU A 236 -8.72 3.28 -19.19
C LEU A 236 -10.09 3.05 -18.51
N ARG A 237 -11.19 3.09 -19.29
CA ARG A 237 -12.59 2.91 -18.85
C ARG A 237 -13.17 1.56 -19.27
N ARG A 238 -12.47 0.81 -20.13
CA ARG A 238 -12.93 -0.50 -20.58
C ARG A 238 -12.57 -1.50 -19.49
N GLY A 239 -13.48 -2.44 -19.22
CA GLY A 239 -13.31 -3.45 -18.18
C GLY A 239 -12.02 -4.27 -18.30
N PRO A 240 -11.79 -5.25 -17.41
CA PRO A 240 -10.56 -6.02 -17.40
C PRO A 240 -10.24 -6.62 -18.77
N GLN A 241 -9.03 -6.36 -19.27
CA GLN A 241 -8.50 -6.91 -20.53
C GLN A 241 -7.66 -8.17 -20.27
N PHE A 242 -7.07 -8.28 -19.07
CA PHE A 242 -6.19 -9.38 -18.68
C PHE A 242 -6.48 -9.83 -17.24
N TYR A 243 -6.31 -11.11 -16.98
CA TYR A 243 -6.41 -11.71 -15.65
C TYR A 243 -5.02 -12.06 -15.14
N GLN A 244 -4.45 -11.21 -14.29
CA GLN A 244 -3.11 -11.41 -13.72
C GLN A 244 -3.15 -12.26 -12.43
N LYS A 245 -4.33 -12.42 -11.83
CA LYS A 245 -4.58 -13.37 -10.72
C LYS A 245 -3.61 -13.17 -9.54
N SER A 246 -3.31 -11.91 -9.24
CA SER A 246 -2.32 -11.51 -8.24
C SER A 246 -2.89 -10.56 -7.18
N LEU A 247 -2.33 -10.57 -5.98
CA LEU A 247 -2.52 -9.53 -4.96
C LEU A 247 -1.14 -9.01 -4.54
N VAL A 248 -1.02 -7.71 -4.32
CA VAL A 248 0.24 -7.10 -3.85
C VAL A 248 0.02 -6.45 -2.48
N PHE A 249 0.83 -6.81 -1.50
CA PHE A 249 0.71 -6.36 -0.11
C PHE A 249 1.93 -5.53 0.28
N GLY A 250 1.71 -4.41 0.95
CA GLY A 250 2.79 -3.58 1.50
C GLY A 250 2.29 -2.57 2.52
N THR A 251 3.23 -1.90 3.19
CA THR A 251 2.94 -0.78 4.11
C THR A 251 3.61 0.52 3.68
N ASP A 252 4.60 0.47 2.79
CA ASP A 252 5.22 1.63 2.17
C ASP A 252 4.48 1.98 0.87
N PRO A 253 3.84 3.16 0.78
CA PRO A 253 3.07 3.58 -0.39
C PRO A 253 3.86 3.54 -1.69
N VAL A 254 5.09 4.04 -1.66
CA VAL A 254 5.91 4.23 -2.87
C VAL A 254 6.47 2.90 -3.31
N ALA A 255 7.00 2.09 -2.39
CA ALA A 255 7.56 0.79 -2.73
C ALA A 255 6.51 -0.17 -3.27
N THR A 256 5.30 -0.14 -2.68
CA THR A 256 4.18 -0.94 -3.19
C THR A 256 3.78 -0.51 -4.60
N ASP A 257 3.81 0.80 -4.90
CA ASP A 257 3.53 1.32 -6.24
C ASP A 257 4.59 0.94 -7.28
N VAL A 258 5.87 0.93 -6.89
CA VAL A 258 6.98 0.46 -7.75
C VAL A 258 6.75 -0.99 -8.16
N ILE A 259 6.45 -1.86 -7.20
CA ILE A 259 6.21 -3.28 -7.49
C ILE A 259 4.92 -3.49 -8.28
N ALA A 260 3.89 -2.69 -8.01
CA ALA A 260 2.65 -2.74 -8.77
C ALA A 260 2.86 -2.37 -10.25
N LEU A 261 3.69 -1.36 -10.54
CA LEU A 261 4.09 -1.04 -11.92
C LEU A 261 4.90 -2.18 -12.54
N GLU A 262 5.92 -2.70 -11.86
CA GLU A 262 6.72 -3.83 -12.37
C GLU A 262 5.83 -5.01 -12.74
N LEU A 263 4.90 -5.38 -11.85
CA LEU A 263 3.94 -6.45 -12.09
C LEU A 263 3.08 -6.16 -13.32
N TYR A 264 2.60 -4.92 -13.48
CA TYR A 264 1.82 -4.54 -14.64
C TYR A 264 2.64 -4.65 -15.94
N LEU A 265 3.84 -4.04 -15.98
CA LEU A 265 4.69 -3.98 -17.18
C LEU A 265 5.27 -5.34 -17.58
N ARG A 266 5.44 -6.28 -16.64
CA ARG A 266 5.83 -7.67 -16.96
C ARG A 266 4.75 -8.43 -17.75
N ASN A 267 3.49 -8.03 -17.65
CA ASN A 267 2.35 -8.79 -18.18
C ASN A 267 1.51 -8.02 -19.21
N CYS A 268 1.59 -6.69 -19.22
CA CYS A 268 0.80 -5.81 -20.08
C CYS A 268 1.59 -4.58 -20.47
N LYS A 269 1.24 -3.96 -21.59
CA LYS A 269 1.72 -2.63 -21.96
C LYS A 269 0.73 -1.57 -21.49
N THR A 270 1.22 -0.37 -21.20
CA THR A 270 0.34 0.78 -20.96
C THR A 270 -0.37 1.18 -22.25
N TYR A 271 -1.53 1.82 -22.08
CA TYR A 271 -2.18 2.57 -23.15
C TYR A 271 -1.32 3.78 -23.50
N GLY A 272 -0.70 3.74 -24.68
CA GLY A 272 0.28 4.74 -25.11
C GLY A 272 1.61 4.61 -24.36
N ASP A 273 2.48 5.59 -24.60
CA ASP A 273 3.80 5.63 -24.00
C ASP A 273 3.73 5.73 -22.48
N LEU A 274 4.61 4.97 -21.81
CA LEU A 274 4.76 5.05 -20.36
C LEU A 274 5.27 6.45 -20.00
N PRO A 275 4.51 7.27 -19.26
CA PRO A 275 4.98 8.59 -18.85
C PRO A 275 6.16 8.44 -17.86
N PRO A 276 6.98 9.49 -17.69
CA PRO A 276 8.01 9.51 -16.67
C PRO A 276 7.46 9.18 -15.29
N GLU A 277 8.21 8.39 -14.50
CA GLU A 277 7.77 7.92 -13.18
C GLU A 277 7.92 8.98 -12.07
N ARG A 278 7.72 10.25 -12.41
CA ARG A 278 7.99 11.40 -11.52
C ARG A 278 7.25 11.29 -10.20
N HIS A 279 5.99 10.87 -10.22
CA HIS A 279 5.18 10.73 -9.00
C HIS A 279 5.75 9.72 -8.00
N ARG A 280 6.32 8.59 -8.47
CA ARG A 280 6.99 7.61 -7.59
C ARG A 280 8.34 8.11 -7.11
N ILE A 281 9.18 8.61 -8.02
CA ILE A 281 10.54 9.05 -7.71
C ILE A 281 10.53 10.26 -6.76
N LEU A 282 9.64 11.23 -7.00
CA LEU A 282 9.56 12.45 -6.18
C LEU A 282 8.80 12.22 -4.87
N ALA A 283 7.87 11.26 -4.81
CA ALA A 283 7.28 10.83 -3.54
C ALA A 283 8.36 10.41 -2.54
N ASP A 284 9.37 9.67 -2.99
CA ASP A 284 10.55 9.34 -2.18
C ASP A 284 11.49 10.55 -2.03
N THR A 285 12.10 10.99 -3.12
CA THR A 285 13.27 11.89 -3.07
C THR A 285 12.94 13.29 -2.57
N ARG A 286 11.73 13.81 -2.88
CA ARG A 286 11.29 15.17 -2.51
C ARG A 286 10.35 15.15 -1.31
N TYR A 287 9.37 14.24 -1.27
CA TYR A 287 8.30 14.27 -0.25
C TYR A 287 8.53 13.29 0.91
N LYS A 288 9.56 12.44 0.85
CA LYS A 288 9.90 11.48 1.92
C LYS A 288 8.73 10.58 2.32
N ALA A 289 7.91 10.20 1.34
CA ALA A 289 6.65 9.49 1.51
C ALA A 289 6.77 7.96 1.39
N GLY A 290 7.97 7.45 1.12
CA GLY A 290 8.25 6.03 0.95
C GLY A 290 9.54 5.80 0.18
N ILE A 291 9.76 4.56 -0.26
CA ILE A 291 10.99 4.14 -0.96
C ILE A 291 10.70 3.84 -2.43
N SER A 292 11.35 4.58 -3.33
CA SER A 292 11.31 4.35 -4.78
C SER A 292 12.49 3.54 -5.30
N ASP A 293 13.62 3.54 -4.57
CA ASP A 293 14.81 2.77 -4.95
C ASP A 293 14.56 1.27 -4.83
N ARG A 294 14.52 0.60 -5.98
CA ARG A 294 14.29 -0.84 -6.10
C ARG A 294 15.27 -1.69 -5.30
N LYS A 295 16.51 -1.24 -5.08
CA LYS A 295 17.53 -1.96 -4.28
C LYS A 295 17.15 -2.07 -2.79
N ARG A 296 16.31 -1.14 -2.34
CA ARG A 296 15.81 -1.05 -0.96
C ARG A 296 14.43 -1.69 -0.78
N ILE A 297 13.89 -2.30 -1.83
CA ILE A 297 12.61 -3.03 -1.79
C ILE A 297 12.88 -4.54 -1.83
N GLU A 298 12.62 -5.22 -0.72
CA GLU A 298 12.57 -6.68 -0.63
C GLU A 298 11.23 -7.16 -1.18
N VAL A 299 11.26 -7.92 -2.27
CA VAL A 299 10.04 -8.51 -2.85
C VAL A 299 9.98 -9.99 -2.51
N ARG A 300 8.86 -10.42 -1.93
CA ARG A 300 8.57 -11.82 -1.68
C ARG A 300 7.42 -12.27 -2.57
N GLU A 301 7.72 -13.13 -3.55
CA GLU A 301 6.71 -13.72 -4.42
C GLU A 301 6.24 -15.06 -3.86
N ILE A 302 4.93 -15.29 -3.82
CA ILE A 302 4.28 -16.50 -3.28
C ILE A 302 3.29 -17.00 -4.32
N LYS A 303 3.29 -18.32 -4.56
CA LYS A 303 2.29 -19.00 -5.39
C LYS A 303 1.48 -19.94 -4.51
N VAL A 304 0.15 -19.85 -4.60
CA VAL A 304 -0.80 -20.64 -3.80
C VAL A 304 -1.85 -21.33 -4.66
#